data_AF-A0A494XJ62-F1
#
_entry.id   AF-A0A494XJ62-F1
#
_cell.length_a   1.000
_cell.length_b   1.000
_cell.length_c   1.000
_cell.angle_alpha   90.00
_cell.angle_beta   90.00
_cell.angle_gamma   90.00
#
_symmetry.space_group_name_H-M   'P 1'
#
loop_
_entity.id
_entity.type
_entity.pdbx_description
1 polymer ?
#
loop_
_entity_poly.entity_id
_entity_poly.type
_entity_poly.pdbx_seq_one_letter_code
_entity_poly.pdbx_strand_id
1 'polypeptide(L)'
;MPSLVNVIPNETYQLVLEFERKEFRLFDASIARIEKGWPELAYPQKLKNLTFNEGRVVWPGDRSLDADYLYVKSRAIEGRTLQNQVLRVSYKNQAPTSQHPSHHVYGVWLYPFREKLFEVGESIGGGHADMGGSSSLSLAELRVAQHWRDHFELSGCAWVVPFVDEVSDERALLNALVKEICRHEGIPDPNQRVN
;
A
#
# COMPACT_ATOMS: atom_id res chain seq x y z
N MET A 1 12.31 -22.69 11.72
CA MET A 1 11.95 -22.15 10.39
C MET A 1 11.43 -20.74 10.61
N PRO A 2 11.85 -19.75 9.83
CA PRO A 2 11.30 -18.40 9.89
C PRO A 2 9.77 -18.42 9.76
N SER A 3 9.09 -17.66 10.62
CA SER A 3 7.63 -17.52 10.63
C SER A 3 7.26 -16.07 10.33
N LEU A 4 6.34 -15.88 9.37
CA LEU A 4 5.85 -14.57 8.95
C LEU A 4 4.86 -14.02 9.98
N VAL A 5 5.13 -12.81 10.45
CA VAL A 5 4.25 -12.03 11.32
C VAL A 5 3.42 -11.06 10.50
N ASN A 6 4.00 -10.46 9.45
CA ASN A 6 3.30 -9.51 8.60
C ASN A 6 3.92 -9.45 7.19
N VAL A 7 3.11 -9.07 6.21
CA VAL A 7 3.53 -8.90 4.82
C VAL A 7 2.87 -7.65 4.26
N ILE A 8 3.70 -6.66 3.91
CA ILE A 8 3.24 -5.38 3.39
C ILE A 8 3.84 -5.18 2.00
N PRO A 9 3.04 -5.18 0.91
CA PRO A 9 3.55 -4.77 -0.39
C PRO A 9 3.86 -3.27 -0.39
N ASN A 10 4.76 -2.84 -1.26
CA ASN A 10 5.09 -1.43 -1.44
C ASN A 10 4.89 -0.96 -2.89
N GLU A 11 5.11 0.33 -3.13
CA GLU A 11 4.99 0.93 -4.47
C GLU A 11 6.21 0.70 -5.39
N THR A 12 7.19 -0.10 -4.97
CA THR A 12 8.42 -0.39 -5.74
C THR A 12 8.57 -1.89 -6.05
N TYR A 13 7.46 -2.59 -6.25
CA TYR A 13 7.43 -4.01 -6.63
C TYR A 13 8.11 -4.95 -5.63
N GLN A 14 8.05 -4.61 -4.34
CA GLN A 14 8.66 -5.37 -3.26
C GLN A 14 7.65 -5.68 -2.16
N LEU A 15 7.99 -6.66 -1.35
CA LEU A 15 7.27 -7.00 -0.13
C LEU A 15 8.19 -6.73 1.07
N VAL A 16 7.68 -5.96 2.02
CA VAL A 16 8.26 -5.89 3.36
C VAL A 16 7.70 -7.06 4.16
N LEU A 17 8.60 -7.94 4.57
CA LEU A 17 8.31 -9.14 5.35
C LEU A 17 8.73 -8.87 6.79
N GLU A 18 7.78 -8.95 7.71
CA GLU A 18 8.08 -9.01 9.14
C GLU A 18 8.10 -10.48 9.56
N PHE A 19 9.24 -10.93 10.08
CA PHE A 19 9.39 -12.23 10.72
C PHE A 19 9.35 -12.07 12.24
N GLU A 20 9.30 -13.19 12.95
CA GLU A 20 9.42 -13.22 14.42
C GLU A 20 10.61 -12.38 14.92
N ARG A 21 10.53 -11.93 16.18
CA ARG A 21 11.55 -11.07 16.82
C ARG A 21 11.74 -9.70 16.14
N LYS A 22 10.74 -9.23 15.39
CA LYS A 22 10.73 -7.94 14.68
C LYS A 22 11.87 -7.81 13.66
N GLU A 23 12.21 -8.92 13.00
CA GLU A 23 13.13 -8.87 11.87
C GLU A 23 12.36 -8.44 10.61
N PHE A 24 12.81 -7.36 9.97
CA PHE A 24 12.24 -6.88 8.72
C PHE A 24 13.15 -7.21 7.55
N ARG A 25 12.57 -7.79 6.50
CA ARG A 25 13.27 -8.13 5.27
C ARG A 25 12.51 -7.61 4.07
N LEU A 26 13.24 -7.26 3.01
CA LEU A 26 12.69 -6.77 1.77
C LEU A 26 12.88 -7.83 0.69
N PHE A 27 11.78 -8.32 0.14
CA PHE A 27 11.76 -9.27 -0.97
C PHE A 27 11.43 -8.55 -2.28
N ASP A 28 12.21 -8.78 -3.33
CA ASP A 28 11.99 -8.22 -4.65
C ASP A 28 11.19 -9.18 -5.53
N ALA A 29 10.03 -8.74 -6.03
CA ALA A 29 9.15 -9.59 -6.83
C ALA A 29 9.80 -10.06 -8.15
N SER A 30 10.83 -9.36 -8.64
CA SER A 30 11.60 -9.80 -9.81
C SER A 30 12.23 -11.17 -9.62
N ILE A 31 12.58 -11.55 -8.38
CA ILE A 31 13.14 -12.87 -8.07
C ILE A 31 12.12 -13.95 -8.42
N ALA A 32 10.87 -13.82 -7.96
CA ALA A 32 9.82 -14.77 -8.28
C ALA A 32 9.44 -14.74 -9.78
N ARG A 33 9.41 -13.55 -10.40
CA ARG A 33 9.16 -13.42 -11.84
C ARG A 33 10.14 -14.24 -12.67
N ILE A 34 11.42 -14.19 -12.31
CA ILE A 34 12.49 -14.88 -13.04
C ILE A 34 12.55 -16.36 -12.66
N GLU A 35 12.64 -16.68 -11.37
CA GLU A 35 12.88 -18.05 -10.90
C GLU A 35 11.65 -18.95 -11.00
N LYS A 36 10.44 -18.39 -10.90
CA LYS A 36 9.18 -19.13 -10.96
C LYS A 36 8.43 -18.94 -12.28
N GLY A 37 8.90 -18.04 -13.14
CA GLY A 37 8.22 -17.71 -14.40
C GLY A 37 6.86 -17.05 -14.19
N TRP A 38 6.76 -16.12 -13.22
CA TRP A 38 5.52 -15.42 -12.84
C TRP A 38 5.52 -13.96 -13.32
N PRO A 39 5.48 -13.68 -14.63
CA PRO A 39 5.58 -12.32 -15.17
C PRO A 39 4.47 -11.39 -14.68
N GLU A 40 3.33 -11.93 -14.27
CA GLU A 40 2.20 -11.20 -13.70
C GLU A 40 2.53 -10.41 -12.44
N LEU A 41 3.56 -10.79 -11.68
CA LEU A 41 4.00 -9.99 -10.53
C LEU A 41 4.70 -8.68 -10.94
N ALA A 42 4.87 -8.43 -12.24
CA ALA A 42 5.26 -7.13 -12.78
C ALA A 42 4.11 -6.10 -12.77
N TYR A 43 2.87 -6.52 -12.52
CA TYR A 43 1.72 -5.62 -12.42
C TYR A 43 1.46 -5.31 -10.94
N PRO A 44 1.52 -4.04 -10.49
CA PRO A 44 1.40 -3.69 -9.06
C PRO A 44 0.14 -4.27 -8.41
N GLN A 45 -1.00 -4.20 -9.09
CA GLN A 45 -2.29 -4.72 -8.61
C GLN A 45 -2.24 -6.24 -8.39
N LYS A 46 -1.58 -6.98 -9.31
CA LYS A 46 -1.45 -8.43 -9.17
C LYS A 46 -0.47 -8.81 -8.09
N LEU A 47 0.62 -8.05 -7.91
CA LEU A 47 1.54 -8.24 -6.80
C LEU A 47 0.88 -7.97 -5.44
N LYS A 48 0.06 -6.91 -5.33
CA LYS A 48 -0.63 -6.55 -4.09
C LYS A 48 -1.78 -7.48 -3.76
N ASN A 49 -2.39 -8.13 -4.74
CA ASN A 49 -3.44 -9.13 -4.53
C ASN A 49 -2.88 -10.43 -3.91
N LEU A 50 -2.46 -10.33 -2.66
CA LEU A 50 -1.89 -11.40 -1.87
C LEU A 50 -2.67 -11.63 -0.58
N THR A 51 -2.55 -12.83 -0.07
CA THR A 51 -2.87 -13.19 1.32
C THR A 51 -1.65 -13.89 1.91
N PHE A 52 -1.57 -14.00 3.23
CA PHE A 52 -0.49 -14.72 3.87
C PHE A 52 -0.95 -15.41 5.14
N ASN A 53 -0.16 -16.38 5.56
CA ASN A 53 -0.15 -16.93 6.91
C ASN A 53 1.30 -17.03 7.38
N GLU A 54 1.53 -17.57 8.58
CA GLU A 54 2.86 -17.72 9.17
C GLU A 54 3.87 -18.46 8.28
N GLY A 55 3.39 -19.38 7.43
CA GLY A 55 4.23 -20.25 6.63
C GLY A 55 4.42 -19.82 5.17
N ARG A 56 3.60 -18.90 4.63
CA ARG A 56 3.67 -18.53 3.20
C ARG A 56 2.90 -17.27 2.82
N VAL A 57 3.28 -16.70 1.69
CA VAL A 57 2.51 -15.71 0.92
C VAL A 57 1.86 -16.40 -0.27
N VAL A 58 0.60 -16.06 -0.56
CA VAL A 58 -0.23 -16.68 -1.60
C VAL A 58 -0.85 -15.61 -2.48
N TRP A 59 -0.75 -15.82 -3.80
CA TRP A 59 -1.45 -15.09 -4.85
C TRP A 59 -2.47 -16.00 -5.54
N PRO A 60 -3.47 -15.44 -6.25
CA PRO A 60 -4.41 -16.24 -7.04
C PRO A 60 -3.71 -17.19 -8.04
N GLY A 61 -4.36 -18.32 -8.34
CA GLY A 61 -3.89 -19.30 -9.31
C GLY A 61 -2.73 -20.16 -8.79
N ASP A 62 -2.85 -20.68 -7.56
CA ASP A 62 -1.93 -21.62 -6.91
C ASP A 62 -0.47 -21.15 -6.78
N ARG A 63 -0.26 -19.84 -6.78
CA ARG A 63 1.06 -19.23 -6.61
C ARG A 63 1.33 -18.98 -5.14
N SER A 64 2.27 -19.72 -4.57
CA SER A 64 2.70 -19.50 -3.20
C SER A 64 4.22 -19.52 -3.05
N LEU A 65 4.73 -18.66 -2.17
CA LEU A 65 6.10 -18.68 -1.71
C LEU A 65 6.12 -18.96 -0.21
N ASP A 66 6.77 -20.05 0.19
CA ASP A 66 6.93 -20.40 1.60
C ASP A 66 7.89 -19.44 2.32
N ALA A 67 7.72 -19.31 3.63
CA ALA A 67 8.47 -18.40 4.49
C ALA A 67 9.99 -18.65 4.42
N ASP A 68 10.43 -19.90 4.30
CA ASP A 68 11.86 -20.25 4.12
C ASP A 68 12.43 -19.66 2.83
N TYR A 69 11.71 -19.79 1.71
CA TYR A 69 12.12 -19.22 0.43
C TYR A 69 12.21 -17.70 0.51
N LEU A 70 11.17 -17.08 1.07
CA LEU A 70 11.09 -15.64 1.25
C LEU A 70 12.22 -15.12 2.15
N TYR A 71 12.54 -15.81 3.24
CA TYR A 71 13.63 -15.44 4.14
C TYR A 71 14.98 -15.49 3.42
N VAL A 72 15.27 -16.58 2.69
CA VAL A 72 16.53 -16.75 1.94
C VAL A 72 16.68 -15.73 0.81
N LYS A 73 15.58 -15.38 0.12
CA LYS A 73 15.59 -14.51 -1.07
C LYS A 73 15.37 -13.04 -0.78
N SER A 74 15.08 -12.68 0.47
CA SER A 74 14.97 -11.29 0.90
C SER A 74 16.26 -10.80 1.55
N ARG A 75 16.41 -9.49 1.67
CA ARG A 75 17.52 -8.85 2.39
C ARG A 75 17.00 -8.19 3.67
N ALA A 76 17.75 -8.26 4.76
CA ALA A 76 17.41 -7.52 5.97
C ALA A 76 17.39 -6.00 5.69
N ILE A 77 16.42 -5.30 6.29
CA ILE A 77 16.29 -3.84 6.21
C ILE A 77 15.98 -3.25 7.58
N GLU A 78 16.44 -2.03 7.81
CA GLU A 78 16.22 -1.30 9.07
C GLU A 78 16.30 0.23 8.86
N GLY A 79 16.13 0.98 9.94
CA GLY A 79 16.30 2.44 9.96
C GLY A 79 15.52 3.15 8.85
N ARG A 80 16.18 4.05 8.12
CA ARG A 80 15.54 4.85 7.07
C ARG A 80 15.00 4.00 5.92
N THR A 81 15.67 2.89 5.57
CA THR A 81 15.19 2.01 4.51
C THR A 81 13.83 1.42 4.87
N LEU A 82 13.65 1.00 6.12
CA LEU A 82 12.37 0.53 6.62
C LEU A 82 11.33 1.67 6.74
N GLN A 83 11.74 2.83 7.26
CA GLN A 83 10.83 3.98 7.40
C GLN A 83 10.35 4.56 6.07
N ASN A 84 11.06 4.32 4.97
CA ASN A 84 10.69 4.84 3.65
C ASN A 84 9.76 3.91 2.85
N GLN A 85 9.35 2.78 3.43
CA GLN A 85 8.38 1.91 2.78
C GLN A 85 7.02 2.61 2.75
N VAL A 86 6.40 2.61 1.57
CA VAL A 86 5.15 3.29 1.28
C VAL A 86 4.20 2.32 0.58
N LEU A 87 2.95 2.35 0.99
CA LEU A 87 1.85 1.63 0.35
C LEU A 87 0.76 2.63 -0.02
N ARG A 88 0.42 2.70 -1.30
CA ARG A 88 -0.68 3.51 -1.79
C ARG A 88 -2.00 2.86 -1.43
N VAL A 89 -2.86 3.61 -0.75
CA VAL A 89 -4.26 3.23 -0.49
C VAL A 89 -5.10 3.55 -1.72
N SER A 90 -4.97 4.76 -2.24
CA SER A 90 -5.68 5.21 -3.42
C SER A 90 -4.99 6.40 -4.10
N TYR A 91 -5.32 6.59 -5.37
CA TYR A 91 -4.88 7.72 -6.18
C TYR A 91 -5.85 7.90 -7.34
N LYS A 92 -6.65 8.96 -7.30
CA LYS A 92 -7.79 9.14 -8.21
C LYS A 92 -7.82 10.54 -8.80
N ASN A 93 -7.90 10.60 -10.12
CA ASN A 93 -8.14 11.84 -10.84
C ASN A 93 -9.62 12.19 -10.82
N GLN A 94 -9.93 13.37 -10.31
CA GLN A 94 -11.27 13.97 -10.27
C GLN A 94 -11.50 14.96 -11.41
N ALA A 95 -10.50 15.18 -12.28
CA ALA A 95 -10.70 15.99 -13.46
C ALA A 95 -11.74 15.37 -14.43
N PRO A 96 -12.52 16.20 -15.15
CA PRO A 96 -12.42 17.66 -15.19
C PRO A 96 -12.98 18.35 -13.94
N THR A 97 -12.29 19.39 -13.47
CA THR A 97 -12.77 20.30 -12.41
C THR A 97 -12.59 21.76 -12.82
N SER A 98 -13.16 22.70 -12.06
CA SER A 98 -12.91 24.13 -12.25
C SER A 98 -11.44 24.51 -12.08
N GLN A 99 -10.67 23.74 -11.31
CA GLN A 99 -9.25 23.96 -11.08
C GLN A 99 -8.39 23.51 -12.27
N HIS A 100 -8.73 22.36 -12.87
CA HIS A 100 -7.99 21.84 -14.01
C HIS A 100 -8.84 20.87 -14.86
N PRO A 101 -8.77 20.97 -16.20
CA PRO A 101 -9.60 20.16 -17.09
C PRO A 101 -9.20 18.69 -17.16
N SER A 102 -7.95 18.34 -16.85
CA SER A 102 -7.43 16.97 -17.07
C SER A 102 -6.66 16.35 -15.89
N HIS A 103 -6.35 17.14 -14.86
CA HIS A 103 -5.47 16.71 -13.76
C HIS A 103 -5.84 17.43 -12.46
N HIS A 104 -6.61 16.74 -11.64
CA HIS A 104 -6.91 17.15 -10.28
C HIS A 104 -7.01 15.87 -9.46
N VAL A 105 -5.90 15.48 -8.86
CA VAL A 105 -5.71 14.14 -8.30
C VAL A 105 -5.64 14.21 -6.79
N TYR A 106 -6.41 13.34 -6.14
CA TYR A 106 -6.36 13.09 -4.71
C TYR A 106 -5.71 11.73 -4.45
N GLY A 107 -4.76 11.70 -3.53
CA GLY A 107 -4.03 10.49 -3.14
C GLY A 107 -3.99 10.30 -1.63
N VAL A 108 -3.95 9.03 -1.23
CA VAL A 108 -3.77 8.60 0.15
C VAL A 108 -2.74 7.47 0.18
N TRP A 109 -1.74 7.61 1.05
CA TRP A 109 -0.67 6.63 1.24
C TRP A 109 -0.51 6.27 2.72
N LEU A 110 -0.01 5.07 2.97
CA LEU A 110 0.45 4.58 4.25
C LEU A 110 1.97 4.54 4.29
N TYR A 111 2.54 4.97 5.40
CA TYR A 111 3.94 4.79 5.77
C TYR A 111 4.01 3.86 7.00
N PRO A 112 4.03 2.54 6.79
CA PRO A 112 3.75 1.55 7.85
C PRO A 112 4.74 1.54 9.02
N PHE A 113 5.89 2.16 8.83
CA PHE A 113 7.00 2.16 9.79
C PHE A 113 7.40 3.56 10.25
N ARG A 114 6.54 4.56 10.00
CA ARG A 114 6.69 5.94 10.51
C ARG A 114 5.64 6.19 11.60
N GLU A 115 5.94 7.15 12.47
CA GLU A 115 4.97 7.68 13.44
C GLU A 115 3.77 8.33 12.74
N LYS A 116 4.03 9.07 11.66
CA LYS A 116 2.99 9.63 10.79
C LYS A 116 2.59 8.58 9.75
N LEU A 117 1.62 7.76 10.13
CA LEU A 117 1.13 6.62 9.35
C LEU A 117 0.52 7.04 8.00
N PHE A 118 -0.20 8.16 7.94
CA PHE A 118 -0.92 8.59 6.75
C PHE A 118 -0.18 9.71 6.02
N GLU A 119 -0.25 9.70 4.71
CA GLU A 119 0.01 10.87 3.89
C GLU A 119 -1.19 11.12 2.98
N VAL A 120 -1.73 12.34 3.04
CA VAL A 120 -2.84 12.80 2.21
C VAL A 120 -2.31 13.86 1.26
N GLY A 121 -2.59 13.73 -0.03
CA GLY A 121 -2.07 14.65 -1.04
C GLY A 121 -3.09 15.02 -2.11
N GLU A 122 -2.97 16.23 -2.60
CA GLU A 122 -3.71 16.80 -3.72
C GLU A 122 -2.70 17.30 -4.77
N SER A 123 -2.94 17.03 -6.04
CA SER A 123 -2.11 17.47 -7.15
C SER A 123 -2.98 18.03 -8.27
N ILE A 124 -2.74 19.29 -8.63
CA ILE A 124 -3.50 20.04 -9.64
C ILE A 124 -2.54 20.40 -10.78
N GLY A 125 -2.99 20.28 -12.04
CA GLY A 125 -2.19 20.64 -13.22
C GLY A 125 -1.22 19.57 -13.72
N GLY A 126 -0.63 18.80 -12.82
CA GLY A 126 0.29 17.69 -13.15
C GLY A 126 1.70 18.16 -13.50
N GLY A 127 2.71 17.28 -13.37
CA GLY A 127 4.10 17.63 -13.65
C GLY A 127 4.67 18.70 -12.69
N HIS A 128 5.56 19.56 -13.18
CA HIS A 128 6.13 20.70 -12.44
C HIS A 128 5.17 21.91 -12.35
N ALA A 129 3.88 21.73 -12.66
CA ALA A 129 2.88 22.76 -12.41
C ALA A 129 2.56 22.72 -10.91
N ASP A 130 3.24 23.59 -10.14
CA ASP A 130 3.29 23.63 -8.68
C ASP A 130 1.96 24.00 -7.98
N MET A 131 0.87 23.29 -8.22
CA MET A 131 -0.36 23.44 -7.44
C MET A 131 -0.77 22.12 -6.78
N GLY A 132 -0.99 22.19 -5.46
CA GLY A 132 -1.25 21.04 -4.61
C GLY A 132 -0.21 20.91 -3.50
N GLY A 133 -0.30 19.83 -2.73
CA GLY A 133 0.57 19.55 -1.61
C GLY A 133 0.22 18.25 -0.93
N SER A 134 1.07 17.80 -0.02
CA SER A 134 0.79 16.66 0.84
C SER A 134 1.02 16.99 2.31
N SER A 135 0.34 16.25 3.18
CA SER A 135 0.48 16.34 4.63
C SER A 135 0.66 14.94 5.19
N SER A 136 1.74 14.72 5.94
CA SER A 136 1.94 13.50 6.72
C SER A 136 1.29 13.66 8.10
N LEU A 137 0.47 12.69 8.49
CA LEU A 137 -0.41 12.72 9.66
C LEU A 137 -0.30 11.40 10.44
N SER A 138 -0.23 11.48 11.77
CA SER A 138 -0.54 10.35 12.65
C SER A 138 -2.04 10.03 12.63
N LEU A 139 -2.46 8.91 13.22
CA LEU A 139 -3.88 8.58 13.34
C LEU A 139 -4.65 9.66 14.14
N ALA A 140 -4.04 10.18 15.20
CA ALA A 140 -4.65 11.24 16.01
C ALA A 140 -4.77 12.57 15.25
N GLU A 141 -3.72 12.96 14.50
CA GLU A 141 -3.75 14.17 13.66
C GLU A 141 -4.79 14.05 12.55
N LEU A 142 -4.91 12.87 11.91
CA LEU A 142 -5.91 12.64 10.86
C LEU A 142 -7.34 12.81 11.37
N ARG A 143 -7.67 12.26 12.55
CA ARG A 143 -9.04 12.31 13.12
C ARG A 143 -9.54 13.72 13.39
N VAL A 144 -8.62 14.66 13.67
CA VAL A 144 -8.95 16.07 13.93
C VAL A 144 -8.73 16.99 12.74
N ALA A 145 -8.11 16.49 11.65
CA ALA A 145 -7.91 17.25 10.44
C ALA A 145 -9.26 17.65 9.82
N GLN A 146 -9.36 18.86 9.30
CA GLN A 146 -10.57 19.28 8.60
C GLN A 146 -10.67 18.54 7.25
N HIS A 147 -11.88 18.16 6.85
CA HIS A 147 -12.19 17.59 5.54
C HIS A 147 -11.48 16.27 5.15
N TRP A 148 -10.84 15.56 6.10
CA TRP A 148 -10.13 14.31 5.75
C TRP A 148 -11.05 13.24 5.14
N ARG A 149 -12.33 13.20 5.57
CA ARG A 149 -13.34 12.29 5.00
C ARG A 149 -13.66 12.64 3.55
N ASP A 150 -13.81 13.93 3.26
CA ASP A 150 -14.06 14.42 1.89
C ASP A 150 -12.85 14.09 0.98
N HIS A 151 -11.63 14.24 1.51
CA HIS A 151 -10.40 13.84 0.79
C HIS A 151 -10.38 12.34 0.47
N PHE A 152 -10.85 11.49 1.39
CA PHE A 152 -10.89 10.04 1.20
C PHE A 152 -11.98 9.64 0.20
N GLU A 153 -13.11 10.36 0.15
CA GLU A 153 -14.12 10.20 -0.90
C GLU A 153 -13.55 10.57 -2.28
N LEU A 154 -12.90 11.74 -2.37
CA LEU A 154 -12.30 12.23 -3.61
C LEU A 154 -11.11 11.37 -4.07
N SER A 155 -10.36 10.76 -3.16
CA SER A 155 -9.30 9.82 -3.54
C SER A 155 -9.85 8.44 -3.92
N GLY A 156 -11.14 8.16 -3.68
CA GLY A 156 -11.76 6.86 -3.94
C GLY A 156 -11.48 5.80 -2.86
N CYS A 157 -11.10 6.20 -1.65
CA CYS A 157 -10.90 5.31 -0.50
C CYS A 157 -11.84 5.60 0.68
N ALA A 158 -13.07 6.02 0.44
CA ALA A 158 -14.07 6.24 1.49
C ALA A 158 -14.29 5.01 2.39
N TRP A 159 -14.05 3.80 1.88
CA TRP A 159 -14.11 2.55 2.63
C TRP A 159 -13.13 2.50 3.83
N VAL A 160 -12.10 3.35 3.86
CA VAL A 160 -11.14 3.45 4.96
C VAL A 160 -11.72 4.19 6.17
N VAL A 161 -12.72 5.06 5.98
CA VAL A 161 -13.27 5.93 7.03
C VAL A 161 -13.71 5.14 8.27
N PRO A 162 -14.50 4.05 8.16
CA PRO A 162 -14.85 3.22 9.31
C PRO A 162 -13.64 2.66 10.09
N PHE A 163 -12.58 2.23 9.40
CA PHE A 163 -11.37 1.73 10.06
C PHE A 163 -10.69 2.82 10.89
N VAL A 164 -10.58 4.03 10.33
CA VAL A 164 -10.00 5.18 11.02
C VAL A 164 -10.86 5.62 12.20
N ASP A 165 -12.19 5.49 12.13
CA ASP A 165 -13.09 5.86 13.22
C ASP A 165 -13.13 4.81 14.36
N GLU A 166 -13.07 3.52 14.04
CA GLU A 166 -13.32 2.45 15.01
C GLU A 166 -12.05 1.85 15.63
N VAL A 167 -10.95 1.76 14.88
CA VAL A 167 -9.75 1.05 15.33
C VAL A 167 -8.77 2.02 15.99
N SER A 168 -8.54 1.84 17.30
CA SER A 168 -7.63 2.72 18.05
C SER A 168 -6.19 2.23 18.11
N ASP A 169 -5.96 0.92 17.99
CA ASP A 169 -4.61 0.36 17.94
C ASP A 169 -4.02 0.53 16.54
N GLU A 170 -2.94 1.30 16.41
CA GLU A 170 -2.36 1.65 15.11
C GLU A 170 -1.84 0.42 14.35
N ARG A 171 -1.34 -0.59 15.06
CA ARG A 171 -0.83 -1.81 14.42
C ARG A 171 -1.96 -2.69 13.90
N ALA A 172 -3.05 -2.82 14.65
CA ALA A 172 -4.26 -3.49 14.22
C ALA A 172 -4.89 -2.75 13.03
N LEU A 173 -4.93 -1.41 13.07
CA LEU A 173 -5.41 -0.58 11.97
C LEU A 173 -4.57 -0.81 10.71
N LEU A 174 -3.25 -0.67 10.80
CA LEU A 174 -2.33 -0.90 9.68
C LEU A 174 -2.55 -2.29 9.07
N ASN A 175 -2.60 -3.34 9.90
CA ASN A 175 -2.78 -4.71 9.42
C ASN A 175 -4.14 -4.90 8.72
N ALA A 176 -5.20 -4.30 9.27
CA ALA A 176 -6.52 -4.33 8.66
C ALA A 176 -6.54 -3.60 7.31
N LEU A 177 -5.94 -2.42 7.24
CA LEU A 177 -5.85 -1.64 6.00
C LEU A 177 -5.01 -2.33 4.94
N VAL A 178 -3.83 -2.88 5.28
CA VAL A 178 -3.00 -3.62 4.33
C VAL A 178 -3.76 -4.81 3.77
N LYS A 179 -4.44 -5.58 4.63
CA LYS A 179 -5.26 -6.73 4.19
C LYS A 179 -6.37 -6.28 3.23
N GLU A 180 -7.04 -5.18 3.54
CA GLU A 180 -8.14 -4.67 2.73
C GLU A 180 -7.66 -4.08 1.40
N ILE A 181 -6.52 -3.39 1.37
CA ILE A 181 -5.84 -2.94 0.14
C ILE A 181 -5.51 -4.14 -0.74
N CYS A 182 -4.87 -5.17 -0.19
CA CYS A 182 -4.55 -6.38 -0.93
C CYS A 182 -5.80 -7.05 -1.52
N ARG A 183 -6.90 -7.09 -0.75
CA ARG A 183 -8.19 -7.61 -1.22
C ARG A 183 -8.77 -6.79 -2.36
N HIS A 184 -8.73 -5.46 -2.26
CA HIS A 184 -9.26 -4.54 -3.27
C HIS A 184 -8.51 -4.63 -4.60
N GLU A 185 -7.18 -4.78 -4.57
CA GLU A 185 -6.35 -4.95 -5.78
C GLU A 185 -6.65 -6.28 -6.53
N GLY A 186 -7.34 -7.21 -5.87
CA GLY A 186 -7.87 -8.42 -6.48
C GLY A 186 -9.25 -8.30 -7.13
N ILE A 187 -9.93 -7.17 -6.97
CA ILE A 187 -11.22 -6.89 -7.60
C ILE A 187 -10.94 -6.15 -8.91
N PRO A 188 -11.39 -6.66 -10.07
CA PRO A 188 -11.28 -5.91 -11.32
C PRO A 188 -12.00 -4.57 -11.17
N ASP A 189 -11.31 -3.46 -11.44
CA ASP A 189 -11.98 -2.17 -11.53
C ASP A 189 -12.87 -2.19 -12.80
N PRO A 190 -14.22 -2.12 -12.67
CA PRO A 190 -15.12 -2.13 -13.82
C PRO A 190 -14.91 -0.92 -14.74
N ASN A 191 -14.20 0.11 -14.28
CA ASN A 191 -13.86 1.31 -15.04
C ASN A 191 -12.38 1.41 -15.43
N GLN A 192 -11.55 0.38 -15.16
CA GLN A 192 -10.20 0.31 -15.70
C GLN A 192 -10.31 0.09 -17.22
N ARG A 193 -10.30 1.20 -17.97
CA ARG A 193 -10.01 1.14 -19.40
C ARG A 193 -8.63 0.53 -19.53
N VAL A 194 -8.59 -0.61 -20.23
CA VAL A 194 -7.36 -1.19 -20.75
C VAL A 194 -6.77 -0.12 -21.67
N ASN A 195 -5.68 0.51 -21.23
CA ASN A 195 -4.83 1.30 -22.11
C ASN A 195 -4.06 0.36 -23.02
#